data_AF-A0A0R2XIT5-F1
#
_entry.id   AF-A0A0R2XIT5-F1
#
_cell.length_a   1.000
_cell.length_b   1.000
_cell.length_c   1.000
_cell.angle_alpha   90.00
_cell.angle_beta   90.00
_cell.angle_gamma   90.00
#
_symmetry.space_group_name_H-M   'P 1'
#
loop_
_entity.id
_entity.type
_entity.pdbx_description
1 polymer ?
#
loop_
_entity_poly.entity_id
_entity_poly.type
_entity_poly.pdbx_seq_one_letter_code
_entity_poly.pdbx_strand_id
1 'polypeptide(L)'
;MTAESNSNGGQPQQVNLQQIAQQFMSGLQRHFDMLAFNLASREAVQEDRYNQRVNAPRIMPAAQRHQNFEQMQAYARDLLVRQVIGDSLNLIMTAMNNAHFFLALVKATSANKDVTPEAQKDAQAAQQAFIPAQIDEKFNRLEKDYGIMCELEDSIISIGLMMQILMQQGGIVKAAQIDGQGELAIELKSVESQNAGVVDGQAQGKLVDLRKVFREGEAVVFSDVELQLVLVSVASFADSLFKSVAKYARSIQDGA
;
A
#
# COMPACT_ATOMS: atom_id res chain seq x y z
N MET A 1 -12.21 -8.95 -31.03
CA MET A 1 -10.85 -8.40 -31.08
C MET A 1 -10.02 -9.22 -30.10
N THR A 2 -8.98 -9.85 -30.61
CA THR A 2 -8.16 -10.87 -29.94
C THR A 2 -7.37 -10.28 -28.79
N ALA A 3 -7.39 -10.95 -27.64
CA ALA A 3 -6.51 -10.67 -26.52
C ALA A 3 -5.07 -10.96 -26.92
N GLU A 4 -4.20 -9.96 -26.86
CA GLU A 4 -2.76 -10.15 -26.95
C GLU A 4 -2.29 -10.83 -25.66
N SER A 5 -2.01 -12.12 -25.77
CA SER A 5 -1.20 -12.87 -24.82
C SER A 5 0.22 -12.30 -24.85
N ASN A 6 0.62 -11.59 -23.80
CA ASN A 6 2.02 -11.21 -23.59
C ASN A 6 2.85 -12.47 -23.28
N SER A 7 3.40 -13.06 -24.33
CA SER A 7 4.42 -14.10 -24.27
C SER A 7 5.80 -13.45 -24.04
N ASN A 8 6.14 -13.12 -22.79
CA ASN A 8 7.54 -12.88 -22.43
C ASN A 8 8.22 -14.21 -22.09
N GLY A 9 8.47 -15.01 -23.12
CA GLY A 9 9.38 -16.14 -23.04
C GLY A 9 10.83 -15.67 -23.25
N GLY A 10 11.70 -15.90 -22.27
CA GLY A 10 13.06 -16.32 -22.56
C GLY A 10 14.22 -15.32 -22.51
N GLN A 11 14.14 -14.21 -21.77
CA GLN A 11 15.37 -13.49 -21.36
C GLN A 11 15.52 -13.49 -19.83
N PRO A 12 16.70 -13.84 -19.29
CA PRO A 12 16.96 -13.76 -17.86
C PRO A 12 16.84 -12.30 -17.45
N GLN A 13 15.81 -12.00 -16.68
CA GLN A 13 15.54 -10.64 -16.23
C GLN A 13 16.51 -10.37 -15.08
N GLN A 14 17.49 -9.48 -15.31
CA GLN A 14 18.43 -9.10 -14.27
C GLN A 14 17.69 -8.21 -13.27
N VAL A 15 17.12 -8.81 -12.22
CA VAL A 15 16.34 -8.11 -11.21
C VAL A 15 17.29 -7.37 -10.28
N ASN A 16 17.12 -6.04 -10.19
CA ASN A 16 17.94 -5.18 -9.35
C ASN A 16 17.10 -4.58 -8.22
N LEU A 17 17.44 -4.93 -6.98
CA LEU A 17 16.74 -4.47 -5.77
C LEU A 17 16.73 -2.93 -5.64
N GLN A 18 17.81 -2.25 -6.05
CA GLN A 18 17.88 -0.79 -6.01
C GLN A 18 16.88 -0.16 -7.00
N GLN A 19 16.75 -0.74 -8.20
CA GLN A 19 15.77 -0.27 -9.19
C GLN A 19 14.34 -0.52 -8.70
N ILE A 20 14.07 -1.68 -8.09
CA ILE A 20 12.76 -1.98 -7.47
C ILE A 20 12.43 -0.93 -6.42
N ALA A 21 13.36 -0.65 -5.50
CA ALA A 21 13.15 0.32 -4.43
C ALA A 21 12.91 1.74 -5.00
N GLN A 22 13.69 2.17 -6.00
CA GLN A 22 13.51 3.48 -6.63
C GLN A 22 12.16 3.64 -7.34
N GLN A 23 11.73 2.62 -8.08
CA GLN A 23 10.42 2.61 -8.75
C GLN A 23 9.29 2.65 -7.72
N PHE A 24 9.40 1.87 -6.65
CA PHE A 24 8.46 1.89 -5.55
C PHE A 24 8.34 3.28 -4.92
N MET A 25 9.47 3.90 -4.54
CA MET A 25 9.47 5.22 -3.90
C MET A 25 8.91 6.31 -4.81
N SER A 26 9.18 6.22 -6.12
CA SER A 26 8.62 7.15 -7.11
C SER A 26 7.11 7.00 -7.25
N GLY A 27 6.60 5.76 -7.23
CA GLY A 27 5.16 5.48 -7.20
C GLY A 27 4.52 6.03 -5.93
N LEU A 28 5.08 5.69 -4.78
CA LEU A 28 4.60 6.14 -3.47
C LEU A 28 4.53 7.67 -3.38
N GLN A 29 5.59 8.39 -3.79
CA GLN A 29 5.62 9.85 -3.76
C GLN A 29 4.46 10.44 -4.60
N ARG A 30 4.19 9.86 -5.77
CA ARG A 30 3.07 10.31 -6.61
C ARG A 30 1.72 10.13 -5.92
N HIS A 31 1.50 9.02 -5.22
CA HIS A 31 0.26 8.81 -4.45
C HIS A 31 0.18 9.79 -3.27
N PHE A 32 1.29 10.08 -2.61
CA PHE A 32 1.36 11.06 -1.53
C PHE A 32 1.01 12.47 -2.00
N ASP A 33 1.62 12.91 -3.11
CA ASP A 33 1.35 14.23 -3.72
C ASP A 33 -0.10 14.34 -4.21
N MET A 34 -0.64 13.27 -4.81
CA MET A 34 -2.03 13.22 -5.26
C MET A 34 -3.01 13.32 -4.08
N LEU A 35 -2.73 12.63 -2.98
CA LEU A 35 -3.53 12.76 -1.76
C LEU A 35 -3.48 14.19 -1.24
N ALA A 36 -2.29 14.78 -1.11
CA ALA A 36 -2.13 16.15 -0.65
C ALA A 36 -2.89 17.16 -1.54
N PHE A 37 -2.80 16.99 -2.87
CA PHE A 37 -3.54 17.80 -3.83
C PHE A 37 -5.06 17.67 -3.64
N ASN A 38 -5.57 16.44 -3.47
CA ASN A 38 -7.00 16.19 -3.28
C ASN A 38 -7.52 16.77 -1.97
N LEU A 39 -6.74 16.66 -0.89
CA LEU A 39 -7.08 17.25 0.41
C LEU A 39 -7.15 18.78 0.33
N ALA A 40 -6.11 19.42 -0.20
CA ALA A 40 -6.09 20.88 -0.40
C ALA A 40 -7.22 21.34 -1.33
N SER A 41 -7.47 20.60 -2.41
CA SER A 41 -8.57 20.91 -3.34
C SER A 41 -9.92 20.87 -2.63
N ARG A 42 -10.15 19.84 -1.80
CA ARG A 42 -11.39 19.65 -1.05
C ARG A 42 -11.63 20.76 -0.04
N GLU A 43 -10.57 21.22 0.65
CA GLU A 43 -10.62 22.35 1.58
C GLU A 43 -10.93 23.68 0.89
N ALA A 44 -10.48 23.85 -0.36
CA ALA A 44 -10.66 25.08 -1.13
C ALA A 44 -12.00 25.16 -1.88
N VAL A 45 -12.76 24.07 -2.02
CA VAL A 45 -14.03 24.11 -2.77
C VAL A 45 -15.07 24.94 -2.03
N GLN A 46 -15.71 25.85 -2.77
CA GLN A 46 -16.83 26.65 -2.30
C GLN A 46 -18.15 26.18 -2.95
N GLU A 47 -19.24 26.23 -2.20
CA GLU A 47 -20.58 25.83 -2.67
C GLU A 47 -21.00 26.54 -3.97
N ASP A 48 -20.79 27.86 -4.06
CA ASP A 48 -21.12 28.63 -5.27
C ASP A 48 -20.37 28.13 -6.51
N ARG A 49 -19.10 27.72 -6.34
CA ARG A 49 -18.28 27.16 -7.43
C ARG A 49 -18.78 25.79 -7.84
N TYR A 50 -19.20 24.96 -6.89
CA TYR A 50 -19.84 23.68 -7.16
C TYR A 50 -21.14 23.88 -7.96
N ASN A 51 -22.04 24.74 -7.48
CA ASN A 51 -23.31 25.04 -8.13
C ASN A 51 -23.09 25.62 -9.54
N GLN A 52 -22.11 26.49 -9.73
CA GLN A 52 -21.75 27.00 -11.05
C GLN A 52 -21.31 25.87 -12.00
N ARG A 53 -20.51 24.90 -11.51
CA ARG A 53 -20.01 23.78 -12.33
C ARG A 53 -21.11 22.78 -12.69
N VAL A 54 -21.98 22.44 -11.75
CA VAL A 54 -23.12 21.53 -12.00
C VAL A 54 -24.08 22.13 -13.03
N ASN A 55 -24.29 23.45 -13.01
CA ASN A 55 -25.20 24.13 -13.93
C ASN A 55 -24.55 24.53 -15.26
N ALA A 56 -23.22 24.48 -15.39
CA ALA A 56 -22.51 24.91 -16.60
C ALA A 56 -22.96 24.19 -17.89
N PRO A 57 -23.24 22.87 -17.89
CA PRO A 57 -23.78 22.19 -19.08
C PRO A 57 -25.22 22.58 -19.45
N ARG A 58 -25.93 23.33 -18.59
CA ARG A 58 -27.36 23.69 -18.73
C ARG A 58 -28.34 22.52 -18.80
N ILE A 59 -27.85 21.30 -18.55
CA ILE A 59 -28.65 20.10 -18.42
C ILE A 59 -28.03 19.23 -17.33
N MET A 60 -28.87 18.74 -16.42
CA MET A 60 -28.46 17.72 -15.45
C MET A 60 -28.94 16.35 -15.95
N PRO A 61 -28.07 15.32 -16.02
CA PRO A 61 -28.46 13.99 -16.48
C PRO A 61 -29.63 13.38 -15.67
N ALA A 62 -29.70 13.66 -14.37
CA ALA A 62 -30.76 13.19 -13.48
C ALA A 62 -31.03 14.22 -12.36
N ALA A 63 -31.65 15.36 -12.69
CA ALA A 63 -31.87 16.47 -11.75
C ALA A 63 -32.51 16.05 -10.42
N GLN A 64 -33.44 15.08 -10.44
CA GLN A 64 -34.12 14.58 -9.23
C GLN A 64 -33.20 13.84 -8.24
N ARG A 65 -32.01 13.45 -8.67
CA ARG A 65 -30.99 12.79 -7.83
C ARG A 65 -29.79 13.70 -7.56
N HIS A 66 -29.90 14.99 -7.85
CA HIS A 66 -28.85 15.94 -7.57
C HIS A 66 -28.55 15.98 -6.07
N GLN A 67 -27.28 15.80 -5.72
CA GLN A 67 -26.79 15.96 -4.36
C GLN A 67 -26.36 17.40 -4.14
N ASN A 68 -26.66 17.96 -2.98
CA ASN A 68 -26.17 19.29 -2.63
C ASN A 68 -24.66 19.26 -2.33
N PHE A 69 -24.09 20.44 -2.07
CA PHE A 69 -22.65 20.58 -1.83
C PHE A 69 -22.15 19.70 -0.67
N GLU A 70 -22.82 19.73 0.49
CA GLU A 70 -22.43 18.95 1.68
C GLU A 70 -22.47 17.43 1.42
N GLN A 71 -23.54 16.95 0.77
CA GLN A 71 -23.69 15.54 0.41
C GLN A 71 -22.59 15.09 -0.54
N MET A 72 -22.28 15.91 -1.54
CA MET A 72 -21.22 15.60 -2.51
C MET A 72 -19.84 15.68 -1.87
N GLN A 73 -19.59 16.62 -0.95
CA GLN A 73 -18.34 16.71 -0.20
C GLN A 73 -18.13 15.47 0.68
N ALA A 74 -19.17 15.01 1.38
CA ALA A 74 -19.12 13.79 2.18
C ALA A 74 -18.87 12.54 1.31
N TYR A 75 -19.56 12.44 0.17
CA TYR A 75 -19.37 11.33 -0.77
C TYR A 75 -17.96 11.33 -1.39
N ALA A 76 -17.44 12.50 -1.77
CA ALA A 76 -16.07 12.63 -2.27
C ALA A 76 -15.02 12.21 -1.22
N ARG A 77 -15.26 12.51 0.07
CA ARG A 77 -14.39 12.06 1.16
C ARG A 77 -14.39 10.54 1.31
N ASP A 78 -15.55 9.89 1.26
CA ASP A 78 -15.64 8.42 1.32
C ASP A 78 -14.89 7.77 0.15
N LEU A 79 -15.05 8.30 -1.08
CA LEU A 79 -14.30 7.82 -2.24
C LEU A 79 -12.79 8.00 -2.08
N LEU A 80 -12.34 9.13 -1.53
CA LEU A 80 -10.92 9.39 -1.29
C LEU A 80 -10.33 8.39 -0.30
N VAL A 81 -11.02 8.08 0.80
CA VAL A 81 -10.56 7.07 1.78
C VAL A 81 -10.39 5.71 1.10
N ARG A 82 -11.40 5.26 0.34
CA ARG A 82 -11.34 3.99 -0.40
C ARG A 82 -10.17 3.96 -1.39
N GLN A 83 -9.96 5.06 -2.09
CA GLN A 83 -8.86 5.17 -3.04
C GLN A 83 -7.51 5.08 -2.34
N VAL A 84 -7.27 5.83 -1.26
CA VAL A 84 -5.98 5.83 -0.54
C VAL A 84 -5.67 4.44 0.04
N ILE A 85 -6.66 3.81 0.68
CA ILE A 85 -6.50 2.46 1.23
C ILE A 85 -6.24 1.43 0.14
N GLY A 86 -6.99 1.49 -0.98
CA GLY A 86 -6.79 0.61 -2.13
C GLY A 86 -5.43 0.79 -2.81
N ASP A 87 -5.02 2.03 -3.04
CA ASP A 87 -3.70 2.38 -3.61
C ASP A 87 -2.56 1.89 -2.70
N SER A 88 -2.72 2.06 -1.38
CA SER A 88 -1.76 1.57 -0.38
C SER A 88 -1.58 0.05 -0.45
N LEU A 89 -2.68 -0.70 -0.52
CA LEU A 89 -2.61 -2.16 -0.70
C LEU A 89 -1.94 -2.55 -2.02
N ASN A 90 -2.24 -1.85 -3.11
CA ASN A 90 -1.60 -2.12 -4.40
C ASN A 90 -0.08 -1.88 -4.34
N LEU A 91 0.36 -0.80 -3.67
CA LEU A 91 1.78 -0.53 -3.45
C LEU A 91 2.45 -1.62 -2.60
N ILE A 92 1.84 -1.99 -1.47
CA ILE A 92 2.31 -3.08 -0.59
C ILE A 92 2.49 -4.38 -1.39
N MET A 93 1.44 -4.80 -2.11
CA MET A 93 1.45 -6.05 -2.86
C MET A 93 2.49 -6.03 -3.99
N THR A 94 2.68 -4.88 -4.64
CA THR A 94 3.72 -4.70 -5.65
C THR A 94 5.11 -4.84 -5.03
N ALA A 95 5.36 -4.22 -3.87
CA ALA A 95 6.63 -4.34 -3.15
C ALA A 95 6.91 -5.79 -2.75
N MET A 96 5.94 -6.47 -2.14
CA MET A 96 6.06 -7.87 -1.72
C MET A 96 6.31 -8.81 -2.91
N ASN A 97 5.57 -8.64 -4.01
CA ASN A 97 5.72 -9.49 -5.18
C ASN A 97 7.11 -9.31 -5.83
N ASN A 98 7.61 -8.08 -5.92
CA ASN A 98 8.93 -7.80 -6.48
C ASN A 98 10.05 -8.30 -5.55
N ALA A 99 9.90 -8.09 -4.23
CA ALA A 99 10.83 -8.59 -3.22
C ALA A 99 10.91 -10.12 -3.24
N HIS A 100 9.76 -10.80 -3.25
CA HIS A 100 9.69 -12.26 -3.31
C HIS A 100 10.37 -12.82 -4.56
N PHE A 101 10.11 -12.23 -5.74
CA PHE A 101 10.74 -12.70 -6.97
C PHE A 101 12.27 -12.54 -6.93
N PHE A 102 12.76 -11.42 -6.40
CA PHE A 102 14.20 -11.20 -6.21
C PHE A 102 14.80 -12.23 -5.23
N LEU A 103 14.14 -12.49 -4.10
CA LEU A 103 14.57 -13.50 -3.13
C LEU A 103 14.62 -14.91 -3.74
N ALA A 104 13.61 -15.28 -4.53
CA ALA A 104 13.55 -16.56 -5.21
C ALA A 104 14.71 -16.73 -6.20
N LEU A 105 15.04 -15.67 -6.96
CA LEU A 105 16.22 -15.67 -7.85
C LEU A 105 17.53 -15.83 -7.07
N VAL A 106 17.73 -15.04 -6.01
CA VAL A 106 18.92 -15.14 -5.17
C VAL A 106 19.08 -16.54 -4.59
N LYS A 107 17.98 -17.15 -4.12
CA LYS A 107 17.99 -18.52 -3.59
C LYS A 107 18.32 -19.55 -4.68
N ALA A 108 17.70 -19.43 -5.86
CA ALA A 108 17.91 -20.36 -6.96
C ALA A 108 19.33 -20.27 -7.56
N THR A 109 19.96 -19.09 -7.54
CA THR A 109 21.32 -18.91 -8.05
C THR A 109 22.40 -19.05 -6.97
N SER A 110 22.04 -19.27 -5.71
CA SER A 110 22.98 -19.16 -4.57
C SER A 110 23.75 -17.84 -4.60
N ALA A 111 23.03 -16.74 -4.85
CA ALA A 111 23.55 -15.38 -5.05
C ALA A 111 24.57 -15.22 -6.21
N ASN A 112 24.67 -16.21 -7.12
CA ASN A 112 25.45 -16.06 -8.34
C ASN A 112 24.80 -15.02 -9.26
N LYS A 113 25.64 -14.20 -9.91
CA LYS A 113 25.23 -13.17 -10.87
C LYS A 113 24.74 -13.77 -12.19
N ASP A 114 25.19 -14.99 -12.51
CA ASP A 114 24.80 -15.71 -13.72
C ASP A 114 23.51 -16.47 -13.47
N VAL A 115 22.39 -15.91 -13.95
CA VAL A 115 21.07 -16.54 -13.86
C VAL A 115 20.91 -17.57 -14.97
N THR A 116 20.94 -18.85 -14.61
CA THR A 116 20.68 -19.95 -15.53
C THR A 116 19.19 -20.03 -15.89
N PRO A 117 18.82 -20.57 -17.07
CA PRO A 117 17.41 -20.80 -17.43
C PRO A 117 16.66 -21.64 -16.40
N GLU A 118 17.33 -22.61 -15.79
CA GLU A 118 16.79 -23.44 -14.72
C GLU A 118 16.49 -22.63 -13.46
N ALA A 119 17.45 -21.82 -12.97
CA ALA A 119 17.24 -20.97 -11.80
C ALA A 119 16.13 -19.93 -12.03
N GLN A 120 16.05 -19.37 -13.25
CA GLN A 120 14.97 -18.48 -13.64
C GLN A 120 13.61 -19.18 -13.60
N LYS A 121 13.52 -20.42 -14.10
CA LYS A 121 12.29 -21.21 -14.08
C LYS A 121 11.84 -21.54 -12.67
N ASP A 122 12.78 -21.89 -11.79
CA ASP A 122 12.48 -22.18 -10.38
C ASP A 122 11.96 -20.94 -9.65
N ALA A 123 12.61 -19.79 -9.86
CA ALA A 123 12.15 -18.52 -9.30
C ALA A 123 10.76 -18.11 -9.83
N GLN A 124 10.49 -18.34 -11.11
CA GLN A 124 9.17 -18.09 -11.70
C GLN A 124 8.10 -19.03 -11.15
N ALA A 125 8.41 -20.30 -10.93
CA ALA A 125 7.47 -21.25 -10.32
C ALA A 125 7.11 -20.84 -8.89
N ALA A 126 8.11 -20.46 -8.08
CA ALA A 126 7.88 -19.91 -6.75
C ALA A 126 7.00 -18.64 -6.79
N GLN A 127 7.29 -17.74 -7.72
CA GLN A 127 6.53 -16.50 -7.90
C GLN A 127 5.07 -16.77 -8.31
N GLN A 128 4.84 -17.71 -9.21
CA GLN A 128 3.51 -18.08 -9.68
C GLN A 128 2.63 -18.61 -8.54
N ALA A 129 3.24 -19.31 -7.57
CA ALA A 129 2.56 -19.74 -6.35
C ALA A 129 2.38 -18.61 -5.34
N PHE A 130 3.28 -17.63 -5.30
CA PHE A 130 3.26 -16.52 -4.35
C PHE A 130 2.23 -15.44 -4.71
N ILE A 131 2.11 -15.07 -5.99
CA ILE A 131 1.24 -13.98 -6.45
C ILE A 131 -0.22 -14.11 -5.96
N PRO A 132 -0.92 -15.26 -6.15
CA PRO A 132 -2.33 -15.39 -5.78
C PRO A 132 -2.56 -15.72 -4.29
N ALA A 133 -1.50 -15.89 -3.49
CA ALA A 133 -1.64 -16.18 -2.07
C ALA A 133 -2.31 -15.01 -1.32
N GLN A 134 -3.04 -15.34 -0.26
CA GLN A 134 -3.58 -14.32 0.66
C GLN A 134 -2.44 -13.59 1.37
N ILE A 135 -2.72 -12.40 1.90
CA ILE A 135 -1.69 -11.48 2.42
C ILE A 135 -0.94 -12.06 3.63
N ASP A 136 -1.66 -12.72 4.54
CA ASP A 136 -1.14 -13.48 5.67
C ASP A 136 -0.23 -14.62 5.19
N GLU A 137 -0.66 -15.37 4.19
CA GLU A 137 0.14 -16.46 3.62
C GLU A 137 1.41 -15.94 2.90
N LYS A 138 1.37 -14.74 2.32
CA LYS A 138 2.58 -14.12 1.75
C LYS A 138 3.61 -13.80 2.84
N PHE A 139 3.18 -13.28 3.99
CA PHE A 139 4.07 -13.04 5.12
C PHE A 139 4.67 -14.34 5.66
N ASN A 140 3.81 -15.36 5.89
CA ASN A 140 4.26 -16.69 6.30
C ASN A 140 5.34 -17.28 5.39
N ARG A 141 5.23 -17.07 4.07
CA ARG A 141 6.24 -17.55 3.10
C ARG A 141 7.53 -16.73 3.17
N LEU A 142 7.45 -15.41 3.33
CA LEU A 142 8.64 -14.58 3.51
C LEU A 142 9.43 -15.00 4.75
N GLU A 143 8.74 -15.31 5.84
CA GLU A 143 9.34 -15.83 7.06
C GLU A 143 9.91 -17.23 6.86
N LYS A 144 9.10 -18.20 6.43
CA LYS A 144 9.51 -19.62 6.37
C LYS A 144 10.59 -19.89 5.33
N ASP A 145 10.50 -19.26 4.16
CA ASP A 145 11.37 -19.59 3.03
C ASP A 145 12.67 -18.78 3.02
N TYR A 146 12.69 -17.62 3.69
CA TYR A 146 13.79 -16.65 3.65
C TYR A 146 14.17 -16.05 5.01
N GLY A 147 13.46 -16.37 6.10
CA GLY A 147 13.73 -15.84 7.45
C GLY A 147 13.41 -14.35 7.60
N ILE A 148 12.54 -13.79 6.76
CA ILE A 148 12.21 -12.36 6.77
C ILE A 148 10.92 -12.14 7.56
N MET A 149 11.06 -11.56 8.76
CA MET A 149 9.96 -11.02 9.54
C MET A 149 9.64 -9.60 9.07
N CYS A 150 8.42 -9.37 8.60
CA CYS A 150 8.00 -8.06 8.11
C CYS A 150 7.55 -7.16 9.27
N GLU A 151 8.13 -5.96 9.35
CA GLU A 151 7.58 -4.92 10.22
C GLU A 151 6.18 -4.50 9.72
N LEU A 152 5.28 -4.13 10.63
CA LEU A 152 3.90 -3.71 10.32
C LEU A 152 3.02 -4.78 9.66
N GLU A 153 3.37 -6.07 9.74
CA GLU A 153 2.56 -7.17 9.22
C GLU A 153 1.08 -7.09 9.64
N ASP A 154 0.80 -7.01 10.94
CA ASP A 154 -0.56 -6.92 11.49
C ASP A 154 -1.31 -5.67 10.98
N SER A 155 -0.60 -4.56 10.84
CA SER A 155 -1.16 -3.32 10.32
C SER A 155 -1.53 -3.44 8.84
N ILE A 156 -0.72 -4.12 8.04
CA ILE A 156 -0.98 -4.37 6.62
C ILE A 156 -2.16 -5.32 6.43
N ILE A 157 -2.23 -6.38 7.24
CA ILE A 157 -3.40 -7.28 7.27
C ILE A 157 -4.66 -6.46 7.59
N SER A 158 -4.56 -5.56 8.58
CA SER A 158 -5.66 -4.68 8.99
C SER A 158 -6.09 -3.70 7.89
N ILE A 159 -5.16 -3.13 7.10
CA ILE A 159 -5.50 -2.35 5.90
C ILE A 159 -6.30 -3.21 4.90
N GLY A 160 -5.92 -4.48 4.72
CA GLY A 160 -6.65 -5.44 3.88
C GLY A 160 -8.10 -5.64 4.34
N LEU A 161 -8.29 -5.85 5.65
CA LEU A 161 -9.62 -5.98 6.26
C LEU A 161 -10.44 -4.68 6.13
N MET A 162 -9.82 -3.52 6.34
CA MET A 162 -10.46 -2.22 6.16
C MET A 162 -10.96 -2.01 4.73
N MET A 163 -10.18 -2.42 3.73
CA MET A 163 -10.64 -2.35 2.34
C MET A 163 -11.88 -3.20 2.10
N GLN A 164 -11.92 -4.42 2.66
CA GLN A 164 -13.11 -5.28 2.57
C GLN A 164 -14.32 -4.63 3.25
N ILE A 165 -14.14 -4.05 4.43
CA ILE A 165 -15.19 -3.33 5.17
C ILE A 165 -15.73 -2.15 4.35
N LEU A 166 -14.85 -1.31 3.82
CA LEU A 166 -15.21 -0.15 3.00
C LEU A 166 -15.93 -0.54 1.71
N MET A 167 -15.51 -1.63 1.05
CA MET A 167 -16.10 -2.07 -0.21
C MET A 167 -17.42 -2.82 -0.06
N GLN A 168 -17.54 -3.68 0.97
CA GLN A 168 -18.59 -4.70 1.03
C GLN A 168 -19.56 -4.49 2.20
N GLN A 169 -19.20 -3.67 3.19
CA GLN A 169 -19.91 -3.60 4.47
C GLN A 169 -20.36 -2.19 4.83
N GLY A 170 -20.41 -1.30 3.83
CA GLY A 170 -20.80 0.10 4.04
C GLY A 170 -19.85 0.87 4.96
N GLY A 171 -18.61 0.39 5.12
CA GLY A 171 -17.64 1.01 6.01
C GLY A 171 -17.80 0.68 7.49
N ILE A 172 -18.70 -0.25 7.87
CA ILE A 172 -18.95 -0.61 9.28
C ILE A 172 -18.20 -1.89 9.67
N VAL A 173 -17.43 -1.83 10.76
CA VAL A 173 -16.71 -2.97 11.33
C VAL A 173 -17.69 -3.99 11.92
N LYS A 174 -17.46 -5.29 11.65
CA LYS A 174 -18.25 -6.40 12.20
C LYS A 174 -17.39 -7.31 13.06
N ALA A 175 -18.05 -8.18 13.84
CA ALA A 175 -17.42 -9.18 14.68
C ALA A 175 -16.34 -10.04 13.99
N ALA A 176 -16.45 -10.27 12.67
CA ALA A 176 -15.47 -11.07 11.93
C ALA A 176 -14.13 -10.36 11.66
N GLN A 177 -14.01 -9.05 11.90
CA GLN A 177 -12.79 -8.28 11.65
C GLN A 177 -12.10 -7.79 12.92
N ILE A 178 -12.64 -8.08 14.10
CA ILE A 178 -12.04 -7.72 15.38
C ILE A 178 -11.22 -8.89 15.94
N ASP A 179 -10.15 -8.56 16.66
CA ASP A 179 -9.28 -9.52 17.31
C ASP A 179 -9.86 -10.05 18.64
N GLY A 180 -9.06 -10.83 19.39
CA GLY A 180 -9.46 -11.35 20.70
C GLY A 180 -9.69 -10.28 21.78
N GLN A 181 -9.29 -9.03 21.54
CA GLN A 181 -9.57 -7.88 22.41
C GLN A 181 -10.81 -7.10 21.95
N GLY A 182 -11.42 -7.49 20.84
CA GLY A 182 -12.55 -6.80 20.24
C GLY A 182 -12.14 -5.58 19.41
N GLU A 183 -10.90 -5.55 18.93
CA GLU A 183 -10.31 -4.41 18.24
C GLU A 183 -9.88 -4.78 16.81
N LEU A 184 -10.14 -3.89 15.86
CA LEU A 184 -9.42 -3.81 14.59
C LEU A 184 -8.44 -2.65 14.71
N ALA A 185 -7.15 -2.94 14.84
CA ALA A 185 -6.12 -1.94 15.10
C ALA A 185 -5.18 -1.77 13.90
N ILE A 186 -4.71 -0.54 13.70
CA ILE A 186 -3.63 -0.23 12.75
C ILE A 186 -2.60 0.65 13.45
N GLU A 187 -1.33 0.33 13.23
CA GLU A 187 -0.21 1.15 13.65
C GLU A 187 0.22 2.04 12.47
N LEU A 188 0.13 3.34 12.69
CA LEU A 188 0.53 4.35 11.73
C LEU A 188 1.87 4.96 12.14
N LYS A 189 2.85 4.97 11.24
CA LYS A 189 4.13 5.63 11.46
C LYS A 189 3.95 7.14 11.42
N SER A 190 4.30 7.81 12.51
CA SER A 190 4.24 9.27 12.68
C SER A 190 5.57 9.80 13.22
N VAL A 191 5.81 11.11 13.16
CA VAL A 191 7.03 11.73 13.69
C VAL A 191 6.79 12.24 15.12
N GLU A 192 7.62 11.81 16.07
CA GLU A 192 7.61 12.30 17.45
C GLU A 192 8.03 13.77 17.49
N SER A 193 7.07 14.68 17.65
CA SER A 193 7.32 16.11 17.74
C SER A 193 7.54 16.53 19.18
N GLN A 194 8.78 16.85 19.55
CA GLN A 194 9.02 17.81 20.65
C GLN A 194 9.58 19.15 20.18
N ASN A 195 10.20 19.26 18.99
CA ASN A 195 10.63 20.51 18.34
C ASN A 195 11.05 20.26 16.88
N ALA A 196 10.21 19.61 16.07
CA ALA A 196 10.57 19.28 14.69
C ALA A 196 10.49 20.53 13.78
N GLY A 197 11.65 21.13 13.48
CA GLY A 197 11.78 22.04 12.34
C GLY A 197 11.82 21.26 11.02
N VAL A 198 11.35 21.88 9.94
CA VAL A 198 11.55 21.38 8.57
C VAL A 198 12.79 22.07 8.01
N VAL A 199 13.88 21.34 7.80
CA VAL A 199 15.06 21.82 7.09
C VAL A 199 15.12 21.07 5.77
N ASP A 200 15.14 21.79 4.64
CA ASP A 200 15.14 21.22 3.28
C ASP A 200 14.06 20.15 3.02
N GLY A 201 12.86 20.33 3.58
CA GLY A 201 11.74 19.41 3.37
C GLY A 201 11.87 18.06 4.08
N GLN A 202 12.89 17.85 4.91
CA GLN A 202 13.02 16.64 5.74
C GLN A 202 12.54 16.92 7.17
N ALA A 203 11.66 16.04 7.67
CA ALA A 203 11.23 16.06 9.05
C ALA A 203 12.39 15.61 9.97
N GLN A 204 12.81 16.46 10.90
CA GLN A 204 13.71 16.07 11.98
C GLN A 204 12.90 15.47 13.13
N GLY A 205 12.83 14.14 13.19
CA GLY A 205 12.24 13.45 14.33
C GLY A 205 12.26 11.94 14.18
N LYS A 206 12.14 11.24 15.31
CA LYS A 206 12.07 9.78 15.34
C LYS A 206 10.67 9.33 14.90
N LEU A 207 10.61 8.30 14.07
CA LEU A 207 9.33 7.65 13.77
C LEU A 207 8.82 6.89 15.01
N VAL A 208 7.56 7.13 15.35
CA VAL A 208 6.82 6.48 16.44
C VAL A 208 5.49 5.94 15.93
N ASP A 209 5.00 4.90 16.60
CA ASP A 209 3.76 4.23 16.25
C ASP A 209 2.56 4.96 16.86
N LEU A 210 1.66 5.42 15.99
CA LEU A 210 0.35 5.94 16.34
C LEU A 210 -0.67 4.82 16.13
N ARG A 211 -1.16 4.25 17.23
CA ARG A 211 -2.18 3.19 17.19
C ARG A 211 -3.57 3.80 17.00
N LYS A 212 -4.27 3.40 15.94
CA LYS A 212 -5.68 3.70 15.69
C LYS A 212 -6.49 2.42 15.81
N VAL A 213 -7.59 2.48 16.56
CA VAL A 213 -8.45 1.33 16.86
C VAL A 213 -9.86 1.59 16.36
N PHE A 214 -10.49 0.55 15.83
CA PHE A 214 -11.91 0.49 15.52
C PHE A 214 -12.54 -0.69 16.24
N ARG A 215 -13.77 -0.53 16.71
CA ARG A 215 -14.56 -1.57 17.39
C ARG A 215 -15.74 -1.99 16.54
N GLU A 216 -16.34 -3.12 16.88
CA GLU A 216 -17.56 -3.59 16.22
C GLU A 216 -18.65 -2.50 16.22
N GLY A 217 -19.29 -2.31 15.07
CA GLY A 217 -20.32 -1.28 14.86
C GLY A 217 -19.79 0.11 14.54
N GLU A 218 -18.48 0.36 14.69
CA GLU A 218 -17.88 1.63 14.33
C GLU A 218 -17.65 1.74 12.82
N ALA A 219 -17.74 2.97 12.32
CA ALA A 219 -17.37 3.28 10.94
C ALA A 219 -15.85 3.40 10.82
N VAL A 220 -15.28 2.85 9.76
CA VAL A 220 -13.87 3.04 9.39
C VAL A 220 -13.70 4.48 8.89
N VAL A 221 -13.24 5.35 9.79
CA VAL A 221 -13.02 6.78 9.52
C VAL A 221 -11.58 7.16 9.81
N PHE A 222 -10.95 7.79 8.81
CA PHE A 222 -9.65 8.42 8.93
C PHE A 222 -9.79 9.94 8.85
N SER A 223 -9.03 10.65 9.68
CA SER A 223 -8.71 12.05 9.47
C SER A 223 -7.76 12.18 8.26
N ASP A 224 -7.65 13.40 7.74
CA ASP A 224 -6.82 13.65 6.56
C ASP A 224 -5.33 13.38 6.85
N VAL A 225 -4.88 13.73 8.06
CA VAL A 225 -3.52 13.42 8.51
C VAL A 225 -3.32 11.92 8.62
N GLU A 226 -4.26 11.18 9.23
CA GLU A 226 -4.13 9.73 9.32
C GLU A 226 -4.08 9.05 7.94
N LEU A 227 -4.81 9.56 6.93
CA LEU A 227 -4.69 9.06 5.55
C LEU A 227 -3.28 9.28 4.97
N GLN A 228 -2.65 10.42 5.26
CA GLN A 228 -1.27 10.65 4.87
C GLN A 228 -0.32 9.70 5.61
N LEU A 229 -0.56 9.46 6.91
CA LEU A 229 0.24 8.53 7.71
C LEU A 229 0.10 7.07 7.25
N VAL A 230 -1.02 6.67 6.62
CA VAL A 230 -1.11 5.35 5.95
C VAL A 230 -0.01 5.21 4.89
N LEU A 231 0.17 6.21 4.03
CA LEU A 231 1.23 6.18 3.00
C LEU A 231 2.63 6.23 3.61
N VAL A 232 2.83 6.99 4.70
CA VAL A 232 4.10 6.98 5.45
C VAL A 232 4.40 5.59 6.02
N SER A 233 3.37 4.89 6.52
CA SER A 233 3.49 3.53 7.05
C SER A 233 3.84 2.51 5.96
N VAL A 234 3.22 2.65 4.78
CA VAL A 234 3.57 1.87 3.57
C VAL A 234 5.03 2.10 3.17
N ALA A 235 5.52 3.34 3.26
CA ALA A 235 6.92 3.68 3.01
C ALA A 235 7.86 2.95 3.98
N SER A 236 7.54 3.02 5.28
CA SER A 236 8.32 2.39 6.35
C SER A 236 8.35 0.86 6.19
N PHE A 237 7.21 0.26 5.89
CA PHE A 237 7.12 -1.17 5.58
C PHE A 237 8.05 -1.56 4.43
N ALA A 238 7.95 -0.86 3.30
CA ALA A 238 8.72 -1.22 2.12
C ALA A 238 10.22 -1.02 2.32
N ASP A 239 10.64 0.06 3.01
CA ASP A 239 12.04 0.27 3.39
C ASP A 239 12.56 -0.86 4.28
N SER A 240 11.80 -1.27 5.29
CA SER A 240 12.14 -2.38 6.19
C SER A 240 12.23 -3.72 5.44
N LEU A 241 11.28 -3.98 4.53
CA LEU A 241 11.27 -5.15 3.65
C LEU A 241 12.51 -5.17 2.75
N PHE A 242 12.80 -4.10 2.01
CA PHE A 242 13.94 -4.06 1.09
C PHE A 242 15.28 -4.17 1.82
N LYS A 243 15.41 -3.59 3.03
CA LYS A 243 16.58 -3.79 3.89
C LYS A 243 16.75 -5.26 4.29
N SER A 244 15.66 -5.95 4.63
CA SER A 244 15.68 -7.37 5.00
C SER A 244 16.01 -8.26 3.81
N VAL A 245 15.47 -7.96 2.63
CA VAL A 245 15.82 -8.63 1.36
C VAL A 245 17.31 -8.47 1.04
N ALA A 246 17.84 -7.25 1.20
CA ALA A 246 19.26 -6.98 0.99
C ALA A 246 20.16 -7.76 1.97
N LYS A 247 19.74 -7.87 3.25
CA LYS A 247 20.45 -8.67 4.26
C LYS A 247 20.45 -10.16 3.90
N TYR A 248 19.30 -10.71 3.50
CA TYR A 248 19.22 -12.09 3.05
C TYR A 248 20.18 -12.36 1.89
N ALA A 249 20.15 -11.52 0.85
CA ALA A 249 21.01 -11.71 -0.32
C ALA A 249 22.51 -11.68 0.04
N ARG A 250 22.93 -10.77 0.92
CA ARG A 250 24.31 -10.75 1.43
C ARG A 250 24.67 -12.01 2.21
N SER A 251 23.76 -12.52 3.05
CA SER A 251 24.03 -13.72 3.84
C SER A 251 24.26 -14.97 2.99
N ILE A 252 23.58 -15.09 1.85
CA ILE A 252 23.81 -16.17 0.89
C ILE A 252 25.15 -15.98 0.16
N GLN A 253 25.50 -14.74 -0.18
CA GLN A 253 26.77 -14.42 -0.84
C GLN A 253 27.98 -14.67 0.06
N ASP A 254 27.90 -14.34 1.35
CA ASP A 254 28.99 -14.51 2.32
C ASP A 254 29.13 -15.98 2.78
N GLY A 255 28.07 -16.79 2.59
CA GLY A 255 28.05 -18.22 2.93
C GLY A 255 28.37 -19.17 1.78
N ALA A 256 28.53 -18.66 0.55
CA ALA A 256 28.91 -19.40 -0.66
C ALA A 256 30.41 -19.34 -0.92
#